data_AF-A0A8T0W346-F1
#
_entry.id   AF-A0A8T0W346-F1
#
_cell.length_a   1.000
_cell.length_b   1.000
_cell.length_c   1.000
_cell.angle_alpha   90.00
_cell.angle_beta   90.00
_cell.angle_gamma   90.00
#
_symmetry.space_group_name_H-M   'P 1'
#
loop_
_entity.id
_entity.type
_entity.pdbx_description
1 polymer ?
#
loop_
_entity_poly.entity_id
_entity_poly.type
_entity_poly.pdbx_seq_one_letter_code
_entity_poly.pdbx_strand_id
1 'polypeptide(L)'
;MKGGMLPIFLMLHLVLPLLCLASPALPSETADAVALKDYPQVKFSTASATPETYRSFIASVRAALVSKSKGNKSNGIPVLLSEDDPLALQTFLNITLTNTAGHSISLKMDVTGAYFSAS
;
A
#
# COMPACT_ATOMS: atom_id res chain seq x y z
N MET A 1 -66.16 -8.31 -27.55
CA MET A 1 -64.90 -8.63 -28.24
C MET A 1 -63.83 -7.81 -27.53
N LYS A 2 -63.11 -8.31 -26.52
CA LYS A 2 -62.07 -9.36 -26.49
C LYS A 2 -60.87 -9.03 -27.40
N GLY A 3 -59.70 -8.85 -26.79
CA GLY A 3 -58.39 -8.78 -27.45
C GLY A 3 -57.91 -7.34 -27.68
N GLY A 4 -56.72 -6.91 -27.27
CA GLY A 4 -55.62 -7.63 -26.66
C GLY A 4 -54.71 -6.66 -25.92
N MET A 5 -54.71 -6.74 -24.59
CA MET A 5 -53.73 -6.12 -23.71
C MET A 5 -52.77 -7.20 -23.18
N LEU A 6 -52.40 -8.15 -24.05
CA LEU A 6 -51.62 -9.34 -23.71
C LEU A 6 -50.15 -9.35 -24.20
N PRO A 7 -49.68 -8.58 -25.21
CA PRO A 7 -48.32 -8.79 -25.70
C PRO A 7 -47.23 -8.10 -24.84
N ILE A 8 -47.59 -7.05 -24.07
CA ILE A 8 -46.61 -6.27 -23.30
C ILE A 8 -46.28 -6.94 -21.96
N PHE A 9 -47.29 -7.52 -21.28
CA PHE A 9 -47.09 -8.26 -20.03
C PHE A 9 -46.29 -9.56 -20.23
N LEU A 10 -46.40 -10.20 -21.39
CA LEU A 10 -45.65 -11.43 -21.68
C LEU A 10 -44.16 -11.16 -21.94
N MET A 11 -43.83 -10.02 -22.56
CA MET A 11 -42.44 -9.63 -22.83
C MET A 11 -41.70 -9.18 -21.56
N LEU A 12 -42.39 -8.54 -20.62
CA LEU A 12 -41.77 -8.13 -19.34
C LEU A 12 -41.44 -9.33 -18.43
N HIS A 13 -42.20 -10.43 -18.54
CA HIS A 13 -41.94 -11.66 -17.77
C HIS A 13 -40.86 -12.57 -18.36
N LEU A 14 -40.43 -12.36 -19.61
CA LEU A 14 -39.36 -13.16 -20.22
C LEU A 14 -37.96 -12.54 -20.06
N VAL A 15 -37.87 -11.22 -19.82
CA VAL A 15 -36.59 -10.50 -19.71
C VAL A 15 -36.10 -10.43 -18.26
N LEU A 16 -37.02 -10.45 -17.28
CA LEU A 16 -36.67 -10.38 -15.86
C LEU A 16 -35.93 -11.63 -15.31
N PRO A 17 -36.17 -12.86 -15.79
CA PRO A 17 -35.38 -14.03 -15.37
C PRO A 17 -34.00 -14.08 -16.04
N LEU A 18 -33.83 -13.45 -17.21
CA LEU A 18 -32.59 -13.51 -17.99
C LEU A 18 -31.56 -12.47 -17.54
N LEU A 19 -31.98 -11.35 -16.96
CA LEU A 19 -31.10 -10.37 -16.32
C LEU A 19 -30.49 -10.86 -14.99
N CYS A 20 -31.08 -11.89 -14.36
CA CYS A 20 -30.54 -12.48 -13.12
C CYS A 20 -29.48 -13.58 -13.38
N LEU A 21 -29.31 -14.04 -14.62
CA LEU A 21 -28.31 -15.04 -15.01
C LEU A 21 -27.01 -14.43 -15.55
N ALA A 22 -26.96 -13.09 -15.66
CA ALA A 22 -25.76 -12.33 -16.02
C ALA A 22 -25.23 -11.50 -14.84
N SER A 23 -25.47 -11.94 -13.61
CA SER A 23 -24.65 -11.52 -12.48
C SER A 23 -23.25 -12.09 -12.73
N PRO A 24 -22.21 -11.28 -13.00
CA PRO A 24 -20.91 -11.72 -12.55
C PRO A 24 -21.11 -11.92 -11.05
N ALA A 25 -20.92 -13.15 -10.57
CA ALA A 25 -20.68 -13.37 -9.17
C ALA A 25 -19.52 -12.44 -8.83
N LEU A 26 -19.83 -11.28 -8.24
CA LEU A 26 -18.86 -10.53 -7.48
C LEU A 26 -18.34 -11.57 -6.49
N PRO A 27 -17.05 -11.95 -6.53
CA PRO A 27 -16.51 -12.61 -5.37
C PRO A 27 -16.74 -11.62 -4.22
N SER A 28 -17.68 -11.97 -3.34
CA SER A 28 -17.66 -11.54 -1.96
C SER A 28 -16.44 -12.21 -1.31
N GLU A 29 -15.27 -11.93 -1.85
CA GLU A 29 -14.03 -11.97 -1.10
C GLU A 29 -14.05 -10.66 -0.35
N THR A 30 -14.17 -10.79 0.97
CA THR A 30 -13.50 -9.92 1.92
C THR A 30 -12.06 -9.68 1.45
N ALA A 31 -11.89 -8.74 0.52
CA ALA A 31 -10.62 -8.15 0.16
C ALA A 31 -10.49 -6.76 0.80
N ASP A 32 -11.16 -6.55 1.94
CA ASP A 32 -10.70 -5.66 3.03
C ASP A 32 -9.48 -6.26 3.77
N ALA A 33 -8.61 -6.87 2.97
CA ALA A 33 -7.29 -7.31 3.31
C ALA A 33 -6.52 -7.41 1.99
N VAL A 34 -6.58 -6.36 1.14
CA VAL A 34 -5.44 -6.09 0.26
C VAL A 34 -4.28 -6.05 1.22
N ALA A 35 -3.49 -7.12 1.16
CA ALA A 35 -2.38 -7.41 2.05
C ALA A 35 -1.74 -6.09 2.42
N LEU A 36 -1.71 -5.80 3.72
CA LEU A 36 -0.87 -4.76 4.29
C LEU A 36 0.54 -5.22 3.92
N LYS A 37 0.94 -4.89 2.67
CA LYS A 37 2.18 -5.31 2.03
C LYS A 37 3.23 -5.06 3.08
N ASP A 38 4.00 -6.09 3.43
CA ASP A 38 5.08 -6.01 4.40
C ASP A 38 5.91 -4.75 4.11
N TYR A 39 5.54 -3.65 4.77
CA TYR A 39 6.19 -2.38 4.54
C TYR A 39 7.61 -2.59 5.02
N PRO A 40 8.62 -2.08 4.31
CA PRO A 40 9.98 -2.12 4.82
C PRO A 40 9.94 -1.51 6.23
N GLN A 41 10.17 -2.35 7.22
CA GLN A 41 10.23 -1.97 8.62
C GLN A 41 11.68 -1.98 9.01
N VAL A 42 12.17 -0.85 9.52
CA VAL A 42 13.52 -0.77 10.06
C VAL A 42 13.42 -0.61 11.57
N LYS A 43 14.17 -1.42 12.31
CA LYS A 43 14.20 -1.38 13.77
C LYS A 43 15.57 -0.96 14.25
N PHE A 44 15.61 -0.16 15.30
CA PHE A 44 16.83 0.22 15.98
C PHE A 44 16.62 0.26 17.48
N SER A 45 17.58 -0.29 18.23
CA SER A 45 17.53 -0.29 19.70
C SER A 45 18.78 0.38 20.26
N THR A 46 18.60 1.29 21.22
CA THR A 46 19.72 1.92 21.92
C THR A 46 20.26 1.08 23.08
N ALA A 47 19.61 -0.04 23.43
CA ALA A 47 20.00 -0.89 24.56
C ALA A 47 21.42 -1.47 24.44
N SER A 48 21.85 -1.76 23.21
CA SER A 48 23.18 -2.29 22.88
C SER A 48 23.73 -1.68 21.59
N ALA A 49 23.37 -0.43 21.31
CA ALA A 49 23.78 0.22 20.07
C ALA A 49 25.29 0.45 20.03
N THR A 50 25.93 -0.08 19.02
CA THR A 50 27.31 0.24 18.64
C THR A 50 27.34 1.12 17.37
N PRO A 51 28.46 1.81 17.06
CA PRO A 51 28.61 2.54 15.81
C PRO A 51 28.30 1.70 14.57
N GLU A 52 28.64 0.41 14.59
CA GLU A 52 28.38 -0.54 13.51
C GLU A 52 26.87 -0.81 13.36
N THR A 53 26.16 -1.04 14.47
CA THR A 53 24.70 -1.26 14.43
C THR A 53 23.96 -0.02 13.92
N TYR A 54 24.40 1.18 14.31
CA TYR A 54 23.83 2.43 13.82
C TYR A 54 24.12 2.65 12.32
N ARG A 55 25.34 2.36 11.87
CA ARG A 55 25.70 2.42 10.44
C ARG A 55 24.83 1.49 9.59
N SER A 56 24.64 0.25 10.04
CA SER A 56 23.77 -0.73 9.39
C SER A 56 22.32 -0.26 9.36
N PHE A 57 21.81 0.28 10.48
CA PHE A 57 20.48 0.87 10.56
C PHE A 57 20.27 1.99 9.51
N ILE A 58 21.18 2.96 9.46
CA ILE A 58 21.11 4.06 8.49
C ILE A 58 21.25 3.56 7.05
N ALA A 59 22.07 2.54 6.80
CA ALA A 59 22.18 1.92 5.48
C ALA A 59 20.86 1.27 5.04
N SER A 60 20.16 0.58 5.96
CA SER A 60 18.84 0.01 5.71
C SER A 60 17.79 1.09 5.43
N VAL A 61 17.78 2.18 6.21
CA VAL A 61 16.89 3.33 5.96
C VAL A 61 17.14 3.89 4.56
N ARG A 62 18.39 4.19 4.21
CA ARG A 62 18.73 4.71 2.88
C ARG A 62 18.31 3.75 1.77
N ALA A 63 18.58 2.46 1.90
CA ALA A 63 18.20 1.47 0.89
C ALA A 63 16.67 1.40 0.66
N ALA A 64 15.88 1.64 1.70
CA ALA A 64 14.42 1.69 1.60
C ALA A 64 13.91 2.97 0.90
N LEU A 65 14.69 4.06 0.91
CA LEU A 65 14.31 5.37 0.35
C LEU A 65 14.73 5.54 -1.12
N VAL A 66 15.72 4.78 -1.60
CA VAL A 66 16.25 4.93 -2.96
C VAL A 66 15.21 4.48 -3.99
N SER A 67 15.01 5.31 -5.02
CA SER A 67 14.16 4.97 -6.16
C SER A 67 14.62 3.66 -6.82
N LYS A 68 13.68 2.79 -7.17
CA LYS A 68 13.95 1.56 -7.96
C LYS A 68 13.81 1.78 -9.47
N SER A 69 13.43 3.00 -9.87
CA SER A 69 13.24 3.36 -11.28
C SER A 69 14.57 3.47 -12.04
N LYS A 70 14.51 3.38 -13.36
CA LYS A 70 15.67 3.66 -14.23
C LYS A 70 16.11 5.10 -14.03
N GLY A 71 17.42 5.31 -13.86
CA GLY A 71 17.95 6.66 -13.60
C GLY A 71 17.87 7.09 -12.14
N ASN A 72 17.70 6.15 -11.19
CA ASN A 72 17.70 6.40 -9.74
C ASN A 72 19.00 6.97 -9.16
N LYS A 73 19.94 7.42 -9.99
CA LYS A 73 21.20 8.04 -9.58
C LYS A 73 21.46 9.27 -10.45
N SER A 74 21.80 10.36 -9.79
CA SER A 74 22.36 11.56 -10.43
C SER A 74 23.82 11.67 -10.01
N ASN A 75 24.75 11.60 -10.98
CA ASN A 75 26.20 11.65 -10.72
C ASN A 75 26.67 10.63 -9.66
N GLY A 76 26.07 9.45 -9.64
CA GLY A 76 26.37 8.39 -8.67
C GLY A 76 25.68 8.53 -7.31
N ILE A 77 25.01 9.65 -7.04
CA ILE A 77 24.21 9.87 -5.82
C ILE A 77 22.81 9.31 -6.05
N PRO A 78 22.32 8.39 -5.20
CA PRO A 78 20.96 7.88 -5.29
C PRO A 78 19.92 8.99 -5.09
N VAL A 79 18.86 8.95 -5.89
CA VAL A 79 17.71 9.85 -5.77
C VAL A 79 16.60 9.14 -5.00
N LEU A 80 15.84 9.91 -4.21
CA LEU A 80 14.65 9.43 -3.50
C LEU A 80 13.58 8.94 -4.48
N LEU A 81 12.63 8.18 -3.97
CA LEU A 81 11.51 7.68 -4.75
C LEU A 81 10.65 8.86 -5.24
N SER A 82 10.24 8.85 -6.51
CA SER A 82 9.42 9.93 -7.07
C SER A 82 7.97 9.81 -6.59
N GLU A 83 7.27 10.92 -6.37
CA GLU A 83 5.83 10.90 -6.07
C GLU A 83 4.99 10.24 -7.17
N ASP A 84 5.46 10.37 -8.43
CA ASP A 84 4.83 9.75 -9.61
C ASP A 84 5.13 8.24 -9.74
N ASP A 85 5.99 7.68 -8.89
CA ASP A 85 6.27 6.25 -8.90
C ASP A 85 5.05 5.49 -8.33
N PRO A 86 4.51 4.47 -9.02
CA PRO A 86 3.42 3.65 -8.48
C PRO A 86 3.76 3.01 -7.13
N LEU A 87 5.04 2.89 -6.78
CA LEU A 87 5.51 2.45 -5.47
C LEU A 87 5.50 3.55 -4.41
N ALA A 88 5.49 4.84 -4.77
CA ALA A 88 5.30 5.97 -3.83
C ALA A 88 3.88 6.00 -3.25
N LEU A 89 2.90 5.38 -3.92
CA LEU A 89 1.56 5.17 -3.36
C LEU A 89 1.59 4.31 -2.07
N GLN A 90 2.72 3.66 -1.77
CA GLN A 90 3.04 3.12 -0.45
C GLN A 90 3.92 4.13 0.29
N THR A 91 3.29 5.17 0.83
CA THR A 91 3.86 6.48 1.17
C THR A 91 4.85 6.51 2.34
N PHE A 92 5.03 5.42 3.11
CA PHE A 92 5.81 5.49 4.35
C PHE A 92 6.70 4.27 4.64
N LEU A 93 7.92 4.56 5.07
CA LEU A 93 8.84 3.66 5.76
C LEU A 93 8.49 3.65 7.26
N ASN A 94 8.22 2.47 7.83
CA ASN A 94 7.96 2.32 9.26
C ASN A 94 9.29 2.11 10.01
N ILE A 95 9.59 2.98 10.97
CA ILE A 95 10.79 2.91 11.78
C ILE A 95 10.41 2.69 13.24
N THR A 96 10.85 1.58 13.83
CA THR A 96 10.64 1.32 15.26
C THR A 96 11.93 1.60 16.01
N LEU A 97 11.87 2.50 16.98
CA LEU A 97 12.98 2.85 17.85
C LEU A 97 12.70 2.35 19.27
N THR A 98 13.61 1.56 19.82
CA THR A 98 13.53 1.02 21.18
C THR A 98 14.63 1.63 22.04
N ASN A 99 14.29 2.14 23.23
CA ASN A 99 15.29 2.68 24.14
C ASN A 99 15.89 1.59 25.04
N THR A 100 16.87 1.96 25.87
CA THR A 100 17.53 1.06 26.84
C THR A 100 16.58 0.46 27.87
N ALA A 101 15.47 1.17 28.18
CA ALA A 101 14.43 0.70 29.09
C ALA A 101 13.40 -0.23 28.41
N GLY A 102 13.57 -0.54 27.11
CA GLY A 102 12.67 -1.40 26.35
C GLY A 102 11.41 -0.69 25.82
N HIS A 103 11.26 0.62 26.05
CA HIS A 103 10.16 1.40 25.49
C HIS A 103 10.36 1.58 23.99
N SER A 104 9.30 1.32 23.21
CA SER A 104 9.35 1.39 21.75
C SER A 104 8.38 2.44 21.21
N ILE A 105 8.84 3.21 20.23
CA ILE A 105 8.01 4.11 19.43
C ILE A 105 8.10 3.71 17.96
N SER A 106 7.02 3.92 17.21
CA SER A 106 6.98 3.72 15.77
C SER A 106 6.79 5.05 15.07
N LEU A 107 7.67 5.35 14.13
CA LEU A 107 7.68 6.55 13.31
C LEU A 107 7.37 6.17 11.87
N LYS A 108 6.68 7.07 11.15
CA LYS A 108 6.47 6.97 9.71
C LYS A 108 7.34 8.00 9.03
N MET A 109 8.14 7.57 8.06
CA MET A 109 8.97 8.44 7.23
C MET A 109 8.46 8.40 5.80
N ASP A 110 8.16 9.57 5.24
CA ASP A 110 7.83 9.74 3.83
C ASP A 110 9.02 9.32 2.96
N VAL A 111 8.77 8.44 1.98
CA VAL A 111 9.82 7.89 1.10
C VAL A 111 10.26 8.84 0.00
N THR A 112 9.46 9.88 -0.31
CA THR A 112 9.76 10.85 -1.37
C THR A 112 10.59 12.03 -0.85
N GLY A 113 10.36 12.43 0.41
CA GLY A 113 11.06 13.54 1.06
C GLY A 113 12.02 13.15 2.20
N ALA A 114 12.00 11.89 2.66
CA ALA A 114 12.72 11.44 3.86
C ALA A 114 12.35 12.22 5.15
N TYR A 115 11.14 12.78 5.20
CA TYR A 115 10.61 13.49 6.36
C TYR A 115 9.77 12.57 7.23
N PHE A 116 9.83 12.74 8.54
CA PHE A 116 8.87 12.09 9.42
C PHE A 116 7.49 12.73 9.26
N SER A 117 6.46 11.94 9.03
CA SER A 117 5.08 12.42 9.04
C SER A 117 4.56 12.48 10.47
N ALA A 118 3.92 13.59 10.82
CA ALA A 118 3.13 13.68 12.04
C ALA A 118 1.92 12.74 11.89
N SER A 119 1.72 11.88 12.88
CA SER A 119 0.54 11.02 12.98
C SER A 119 -0.60 11.74 13.69
#